data_AF-A0A0D2JSW1-F1
#
_entry.id   AF-A0A0D2JSW1-F1
#
_cell.length_a   1.000
_cell.length_b   1.000
_cell.length_c   1.000
_cell.angle_alpha   90.00
_cell.angle_beta   90.00
_cell.angle_gamma   90.00
#
_symmetry.space_group_name_H-M   'P 1'
#
loop_
_entity.id
_entity.type
_entity.pdbx_description
1 polymer ?
#
loop_
_entity_poly.entity_id
_entity_poly.type
_entity_poly.pdbx_seq_one_letter_code
_entity_poly.pdbx_strand_id
1 'polypeptide(L)'
;MATPPTSAASAATRQAAVAVRRPLSARKLDAVYLVFFVVHVPIMFLVDLASLLPPFLVSPLSHTLRAYQLERFQDQFFVNPPRWFTAYMWIEALYHVPISLWMVWGILNDHPLVPLHLLIFSLEVAVTTLTCVVDISAWAGYTSAQKSDLYGLYVPYLVLACLMGVDAFVRVKRQILRGINPEKGKTL
;
A
#
# COMPACT_ATOMS: atom_id res chain seq x y z
N MET A 1 35.47 -29.18 -45.11
CA MET A 1 34.32 -29.56 -44.28
C MET A 1 34.33 -28.66 -43.06
N ALA A 2 33.56 -27.58 -43.09
CA ALA A 2 33.62 -26.49 -42.13
C ALA A 2 32.60 -26.73 -41.00
N THR A 3 33.07 -26.67 -39.76
CA THR A 3 32.21 -26.57 -38.56
C THR A 3 32.09 -25.10 -38.18
N PRO A 4 30.89 -24.49 -38.10
CA PRO A 4 30.74 -23.14 -37.59
C PRO A 4 30.86 -23.13 -36.05
N PRO A 5 31.39 -22.06 -35.43
CA PRO A 5 31.30 -21.86 -34.00
C PRO A 5 29.94 -21.22 -33.68
N THR A 6 29.01 -22.01 -33.12
CA THR A 6 27.71 -21.50 -32.65
C THR A 6 27.61 -21.76 -31.16
N SER A 7 27.43 -20.70 -30.35
CA SER A 7 26.70 -20.69 -29.05
C SER A 7 27.26 -19.72 -27.99
N ALA A 8 28.38 -19.02 -28.21
CA ALA A 8 28.85 -18.04 -27.22
C ALA A 8 28.28 -16.61 -27.42
N ALA A 9 27.84 -16.26 -28.64
CA ALA A 9 27.41 -14.90 -28.98
C ALA A 9 25.93 -14.56 -28.67
N SER A 10 25.13 -15.54 -28.22
CA SER A 10 23.70 -15.34 -27.99
C SER A 10 23.32 -15.02 -26.53
N ALA A 11 24.24 -15.13 -25.58
CA ALA A 11 23.97 -14.93 -24.15
C ALA A 11 24.29 -13.50 -23.65
N ALA A 12 25.07 -12.72 -24.40
CA ALA A 12 25.55 -11.40 -23.99
C ALA A 12 24.70 -10.21 -24.48
N THR A 13 23.64 -10.44 -25.26
CA THR A 13 22.75 -9.40 -25.80
C THR A 13 21.32 -9.54 -25.30
N ARG A 14 21.15 -9.80 -23.99
CA ARG A 14 20.00 -9.24 -23.27
C ARG A 14 20.45 -7.91 -22.69
N GLN A 15 20.68 -6.94 -23.59
CA GLN A 15 20.62 -5.54 -23.20
C GLN A 15 19.25 -5.35 -22.56
N ALA A 16 19.23 -5.30 -21.22
CA ALA A 16 18.13 -4.71 -20.50
C ALA A 16 18.03 -3.29 -21.08
N ALA A 17 17.09 -3.08 -22.00
CA ALA A 17 16.73 -1.74 -22.42
C ALA A 17 16.48 -0.98 -21.14
N VAL A 18 17.35 -0.01 -20.84
CA VAL A 18 17.19 0.87 -19.68
C VAL A 18 15.89 1.61 -19.97
N ALA A 19 14.79 1.11 -19.44
CA ALA A 19 13.49 1.72 -19.61
C ALA A 19 13.63 3.15 -19.09
N VAL A 20 13.46 4.12 -19.98
CA VAL A 20 13.57 5.54 -19.64
C VAL A 20 12.58 5.80 -18.51
N ARG A 21 13.12 6.13 -17.32
CA ARG A 21 12.30 6.39 -16.13
C ARG A 21 11.32 7.50 -16.44
N ARG A 22 10.03 7.26 -16.24
CA ARG A 22 9.02 8.30 -16.48
C ARG A 22 9.02 9.28 -15.31
N PRO A 23 9.08 10.59 -15.55
CA PRO A 23 9.01 11.57 -14.47
C PRO A 23 7.66 11.47 -13.74
N LEU A 24 7.63 11.82 -12.45
CA LEU A 24 6.40 11.79 -11.65
C LEU A 24 5.31 12.72 -12.20
N SER A 25 5.69 13.81 -12.88
CA SER A 25 4.75 14.71 -13.57
C SER A 25 3.91 14.00 -14.65
N ALA A 26 4.45 12.94 -15.26
CA ALA A 26 3.73 12.11 -16.22
C ALA A 26 2.91 10.98 -15.56
N ARG A 27 3.08 10.76 -14.25
CA ARG A 27 2.47 9.67 -13.47
C ARG A 27 1.66 10.25 -12.30
N LYS A 28 0.61 11.01 -12.62
CA LYS A 28 -0.20 11.76 -11.63
C LYS A 28 -0.72 10.90 -10.47
N LEU A 29 -1.20 9.69 -10.75
CA LEU A 29 -1.65 8.76 -9.71
C LEU A 29 -0.50 8.28 -8.81
N ASP A 30 0.69 8.03 -9.38
CA ASP A 30 1.85 7.63 -8.59
C ASP A 30 2.29 8.75 -7.64
N ALA A 31 2.12 10.02 -8.02
CA ALA A 31 2.36 11.15 -7.12
C ALA A 31 1.37 11.15 -5.94
N VAL A 32 0.09 10.85 -6.17
CA VAL A 32 -0.91 10.71 -5.10
C VAL A 32 -0.53 9.56 -4.16
N TYR A 33 -0.17 8.40 -4.70
CA TYR A 33 0.24 7.25 -3.90
C TYR A 33 1.53 7.51 -3.13
N LEU A 34 2.48 8.24 -3.73
CA LEU A 34 3.72 8.64 -3.04
C LEU A 34 3.40 9.52 -1.83
N VAL A 35 2.56 10.54 -2.00
CA VAL A 35 2.13 11.41 -0.89
C VAL A 35 1.44 10.57 0.19
N PHE A 36 0.55 9.65 -0.20
CA PHE A 36 -0.09 8.73 0.73
C PHE A 36 0.95 7.93 1.53
N PHE A 37 1.89 7.22 0.89
CA PHE A 37 2.87 6.40 1.62
C PHE A 37 3.82 7.23 2.48
N VAL A 38 4.24 8.41 2.02
CA VAL A 38 5.10 9.32 2.80
C VAL A 38 4.40 9.82 4.07
N VAL A 39 3.09 10.10 4.00
CA VAL A 39 2.30 10.55 5.16
C VAL A 39 1.90 9.36 6.05
N HIS A 40 1.56 8.22 5.44
CA HIS A 40 1.06 7.05 6.13
C HIS A 40 2.12 6.37 7.00
N VAL A 41 3.38 6.30 6.53
CA VAL A 41 4.47 5.68 7.31
C VAL A 41 4.63 6.33 8.70
N PRO A 42 4.78 7.66 8.84
CA PRO A 42 4.77 8.31 10.14
C PRO A 42 3.51 8.04 10.97
N ILE A 43 2.32 8.06 10.34
CA ILE A 43 1.05 7.84 11.05
C ILE A 43 1.00 6.43 11.66
N MET A 44 1.41 5.40 10.92
CA MET A 44 1.46 4.02 11.43
C MET A 44 2.30 3.93 12.72
N PHE A 45 3.47 4.57 12.77
CA PHE A 45 4.31 4.56 13.97
C PHE A 45 3.76 5.42 15.12
N LEU A 46 3.14 6.56 14.80
CA LEU A 46 2.68 7.52 15.80
C LEU A 46 1.32 7.13 16.41
N VAL A 47 0.46 6.45 15.66
CA VAL A 47 -0.91 6.16 16.06
C VAL A 47 -1.16 4.66 16.12
N ASP A 48 -1.08 3.98 14.97
CA ASP A 48 -1.63 2.63 14.79
C ASP A 48 -0.83 1.57 15.55
N LEU A 49 0.50 1.61 15.43
CA LEU A 49 1.42 0.61 15.99
C LEU A 49 1.93 0.96 17.38
N ALA A 50 1.59 2.13 17.92
CA ALA A 50 2.09 2.60 19.20
C ALA A 50 1.71 1.68 20.39
N SER A 51 0.67 0.86 20.24
CA SER A 51 0.28 -0.17 21.22
C SER A 51 1.17 -1.42 21.16
N LEU A 52 1.78 -1.70 20.00
CA LEU A 52 2.68 -2.83 19.77
C LEU A 52 4.16 -2.47 19.95
N LEU A 53 4.51 -1.20 19.78
CA LEU A 53 5.88 -0.72 19.90
C LEU A 53 6.37 -0.78 21.37
N PRO A 54 7.63 -1.15 21.60
CA PRO A 54 8.21 -1.07 22.93
C PRO A 54 8.26 0.40 23.40
N PRO A 55 8.17 0.67 24.73
CA PRO A 55 7.99 2.03 25.25
C PRO A 55 9.05 3.05 24.80
N PHE A 56 10.29 2.61 24.55
CA PHE A 56 11.37 3.49 24.12
C PHE A 56 11.24 3.97 22.66
N LEU A 57 10.38 3.34 21.84
CA LEU A 57 10.07 3.79 20.47
C LEU A 57 8.81 4.67 20.42
N VAL A 58 8.06 4.76 21.51
CA VAL A 58 6.86 5.59 21.59
C VAL A 58 7.27 7.02 21.94
N SER A 59 7.05 7.94 21.01
CA SER A 59 7.42 9.35 21.21
C SER A 59 6.37 10.11 22.03
N PRO A 60 6.73 11.24 22.68
CA PRO A 60 5.75 12.12 23.32
C PRO A 60 4.65 12.58 22.35
N LEU A 61 5.00 12.80 21.08
CA LEU A 61 4.04 13.14 20.04
C LEU A 61 3.01 12.02 19.81
N SER A 62 3.46 10.76 19.80
CA SER A 62 2.57 9.59 19.71
C SER A 62 1.57 9.56 20.87
N HIS A 63 2.01 9.82 22.11
CA HIS A 63 1.11 9.89 23.26
C HIS A 63 0.05 10.99 23.10
N THR A 64 0.45 12.19 22.69
CA THR A 64 -0.47 13.31 22.48
C THR A 64 -1.50 13.02 21.38
N LEU A 65 -1.04 12.48 20.25
CA LEU A 65 -1.93 12.15 19.12
C LEU A 65 -2.93 11.06 19.49
N ARG A 66 -2.50 10.04 20.23
CA ARG A 66 -3.39 8.96 20.68
C ARG A 66 -4.37 9.42 21.74
N ALA A 67 -3.96 10.30 22.66
CA ALA A 67 -4.86 10.89 23.62
C ALA A 67 -5.97 11.69 22.90
N TYR A 68 -5.59 12.51 21.91
CA TYR A 68 -6.54 13.23 21.07
C TYR A 68 -7.46 12.29 20.28
N GLN A 69 -6.93 11.23 19.67
CA GLN A 69 -7.71 10.25 18.90
C GLN A 69 -8.73 9.54 19.79
N LEU A 70 -8.31 9.12 20.99
CA LEU A 70 -9.18 8.47 21.95
C LEU A 70 -10.25 9.42 22.50
N GLU A 71 -9.92 10.67 22.79
CA GLU A 71 -10.87 11.68 23.26
C GLU A 71 -11.90 12.03 22.18
N ARG A 72 -11.46 12.21 20.94
CA ARG A 72 -12.32 12.66 19.84
C ARG A 72 -13.23 11.57 19.28
N PHE A 73 -12.70 10.36 19.10
CA PHE A 73 -13.37 9.27 18.38
C PHE A 73 -13.86 8.13 19.28
N GLN A 74 -13.28 7.99 20.48
CA GLN A 74 -13.56 6.90 21.43
C GLN A 74 -13.38 5.49 20.82
N ASP A 75 -12.58 5.38 19.77
CA ASP A 75 -12.48 4.22 18.91
C ASP A 75 -12.28 2.90 19.69
N GLN A 76 -13.29 2.02 19.64
CA GLN A 76 -13.27 0.78 20.42
C GLN A 76 -12.13 -0.15 20.02
N PHE A 77 -11.63 -0.05 18.79
CA PHE A 77 -10.49 -0.83 18.35
C PHE A 77 -9.23 -0.53 19.17
N PHE A 78 -9.10 0.70 19.70
CA PHE A 78 -7.97 1.09 20.53
C PHE A 78 -8.28 1.08 22.04
N VAL A 79 -9.56 1.02 22.43
CA VAL A 79 -9.99 0.90 23.84
C VAL A 79 -10.02 -0.56 24.30
N ASN A 80 -10.67 -1.43 23.52
CA ASN A 80 -10.84 -2.84 23.84
C ASN A 80 -10.75 -3.66 22.54
N PRO A 81 -9.54 -3.80 21.96
CA PRO A 81 -9.34 -4.40 20.65
C PRO A 81 -9.88 -5.84 20.61
N PRO A 82 -10.76 -6.17 19.65
CA PRO A 82 -11.08 -7.57 19.39
C PRO A 82 -9.83 -8.31 18.87
N ARG A 83 -9.79 -9.63 19.07
CA ARG A 83 -8.61 -10.44 18.73
C ARG A 83 -8.21 -10.35 17.25
N TRP A 84 -9.19 -10.26 16.36
CA TRP A 84 -8.96 -10.10 14.92
C TRP A 84 -8.30 -8.75 14.59
N PHE A 85 -8.63 -7.68 15.32
CA PHE A 85 -8.02 -6.37 15.11
C PHE A 85 -6.55 -6.38 15.53
N THR A 86 -6.22 -7.12 16.58
CA THR A 86 -4.81 -7.33 16.96
C THR A 86 -4.03 -8.03 15.85
N ALA A 87 -4.64 -8.97 15.13
CA ALA A 87 -3.99 -9.59 13.97
C ALA A 87 -3.74 -8.57 12.85
N TYR A 88 -4.68 -7.64 12.60
CA TYR A 88 -4.49 -6.56 11.63
C TYR A 88 -3.37 -5.60 12.02
N MET A 89 -3.25 -5.22 13.31
CA MET A 89 -2.12 -4.42 13.78
C MET A 89 -0.77 -5.14 13.54
N TRP A 90 -0.71 -6.47 13.70
CA TRP A 90 0.50 -7.23 13.38
C TRP A 90 0.78 -7.31 11.89
N ILE A 91 -0.24 -7.46 11.04
CA ILE A 91 -0.07 -7.39 9.59
C ILE A 91 0.43 -5.99 9.20
N GLU A 92 -0.10 -4.93 9.81
CA GLU A 92 0.36 -3.57 9.59
C GLU A 92 1.85 -3.41 9.96
N ALA A 93 2.24 -3.90 11.14
CA ALA A 93 3.64 -3.85 11.58
C ALA A 93 4.59 -4.65 10.68
N LEU A 94 4.22 -5.87 10.30
CA LEU A 94 5.12 -6.83 9.65
C LEU A 94 5.07 -6.76 8.12
N TYR A 95 3.98 -6.27 7.55
CA TYR A 95 3.78 -6.17 6.10
C TYR A 95 3.59 -4.73 5.63
N HIS A 96 2.69 -3.93 6.21
CA HIS A 96 2.45 -2.56 5.75
C HIS A 96 3.65 -1.65 5.91
N VAL A 97 4.29 -1.66 7.06
CA VAL A 97 5.46 -0.82 7.30
C VAL A 97 6.58 -1.08 6.28
N PRO A 98 7.10 -2.31 6.13
CA PRO A 98 8.19 -2.55 5.19
C PRO A 98 7.77 -2.30 3.74
N ILE A 99 6.55 -2.67 3.34
CA ILE A 99 6.11 -2.43 1.96
C ILE A 99 5.90 -0.94 1.69
N SER A 100 5.37 -0.18 2.64
CA SER A 100 5.16 1.27 2.49
C SER A 100 6.48 2.01 2.34
N LEU A 101 7.50 1.65 3.14
CA LEU A 101 8.86 2.18 2.99
C LEU A 101 9.44 1.84 1.61
N TRP A 102 9.28 0.59 1.17
CA TRP A 102 9.71 0.18 -0.17
C TRP A 102 8.96 0.91 -1.27
N MET A 103 7.66 1.15 -1.12
CA MET A 103 6.81 1.83 -2.10
C MET A 103 7.25 3.28 -2.34
N VAL A 104 7.67 4.00 -1.30
CA VAL A 104 8.26 5.35 -1.44
C VAL A 104 9.45 5.30 -2.41
N TRP A 105 10.39 4.39 -2.16
CA TRP A 105 11.55 4.19 -3.04
C TRP A 105 11.15 3.71 -4.44
N GLY A 106 10.25 2.73 -4.53
CA GLY A 106 9.84 2.09 -5.78
C GLY A 106 9.13 3.08 -6.72
N ILE A 107 8.24 3.91 -6.18
CA ILE A 107 7.52 4.94 -6.94
C ILE A 107 8.50 6.00 -7.49
N LEU A 108 9.42 6.50 -6.63
CA LEU A 108 10.44 7.47 -7.02
C LEU A 108 11.32 6.95 -8.17
N ASN A 109 11.61 5.64 -8.17
CA ASN A 109 12.45 5.00 -9.19
C ASN A 109 11.69 4.43 -10.40
N ASP A 110 10.36 4.60 -10.49
CA ASP A 110 9.49 3.97 -11.52
C ASP A 110 9.74 2.45 -11.62
N HIS A 111 9.88 1.78 -10.47
CA HIS A 111 10.26 0.38 -10.41
C HIS A 111 9.16 -0.52 -11.00
N PRO A 112 9.48 -1.50 -11.86
CA PRO A 112 8.48 -2.27 -12.61
C PRO A 112 7.55 -3.12 -11.73
N LEU A 113 7.97 -3.47 -10.50
CA LEU A 113 7.18 -4.20 -9.52
C LEU A 113 6.20 -3.33 -8.70
N VAL A 114 6.26 -1.99 -8.83
CA VAL A 114 5.35 -1.09 -8.10
C VAL A 114 3.89 -1.49 -8.27
N PRO A 115 3.36 -1.77 -9.48
CA PRO A 115 1.96 -2.16 -9.63
C PRO A 115 1.60 -3.48 -8.93
N LEU A 116 2.53 -4.43 -8.85
CA LEU A 116 2.28 -5.71 -8.19
C LEU A 116 2.16 -5.53 -6.67
N HIS A 117 3.12 -4.84 -6.07
CA HIS A 117 3.09 -4.56 -4.62
C HIS A 117 1.91 -3.67 -4.25
N LEU A 118 1.61 -2.66 -5.08
CA LEU A 118 0.45 -1.79 -4.92
C LEU A 118 -0.86 -2.58 -4.92
N LEU A 119 -0.99 -3.60 -5.79
CA LEU A 119 -2.17 -4.46 -5.87
C LEU A 119 -2.38 -5.27 -4.59
N ILE A 120 -1.31 -5.91 -4.08
CA ILE A 120 -1.39 -6.73 -2.86
C ILE A 120 -1.70 -5.84 -1.65
N PHE A 121 -0.98 -4.73 -1.50
CA PHE A 121 -1.19 -3.75 -0.44
C PHE A 121 -2.63 -3.22 -0.45
N SER A 122 -3.09 -2.71 -1.58
CA SER A 122 -4.43 -2.11 -1.67
C SER A 122 -5.57 -3.10 -1.42
N LEU A 123 -5.44 -4.35 -1.86
CA LEU A 123 -6.43 -5.38 -1.57
C LEU A 123 -6.49 -5.69 -0.08
N GLU A 124 -5.33 -5.87 0.56
CA GLU A 124 -5.23 -6.10 1.99
C GLU A 124 -5.90 -4.94 2.76
N VAL A 125 -5.49 -3.70 2.49
CA VAL A 125 -6.02 -2.49 3.13
C VAL A 125 -7.52 -2.39 2.96
N ALA A 126 -8.03 -2.67 1.75
CA ALA A 126 -9.45 -2.60 1.48
C ALA A 126 -10.23 -3.62 2.32
N VAL A 127 -9.72 -4.84 2.48
CA VAL A 127 -10.38 -5.89 3.27
C VAL A 127 -10.35 -5.56 4.76
N THR A 128 -9.19 -5.16 5.31
CA THR A 128 -9.06 -4.84 6.73
C THR A 128 -9.88 -3.61 7.10
N THR A 129 -9.82 -2.56 6.28
CA THR A 129 -10.60 -1.33 6.48
C THR A 129 -12.10 -1.57 6.31
N LEU A 130 -12.52 -2.35 5.31
CA LEU A 130 -13.93 -2.72 5.16
C LEU A 130 -14.45 -3.49 6.37
N THR A 131 -13.64 -4.42 6.90
CA THR A 131 -13.98 -5.15 8.14
C THR A 131 -14.25 -4.17 9.27
N CYS A 132 -13.39 -3.16 9.47
CA CYS A 132 -13.58 -2.13 10.49
C CYS A 132 -14.84 -1.30 10.26
N VAL A 133 -15.10 -0.85 9.03
CA VAL A 133 -16.30 -0.07 8.68
C VAL A 133 -17.58 -0.85 8.96
N VAL A 134 -17.62 -2.13 8.59
CA VAL A 134 -18.76 -3.00 8.86
C VAL A 134 -18.94 -3.22 10.37
N ASP A 135 -17.86 -3.43 11.11
CA ASP A 135 -17.93 -3.64 12.57
C ASP A 135 -18.41 -2.37 13.31
N ILE A 136 -17.90 -1.19 12.95
CA ILE A 136 -18.37 0.12 13.47
C ILE A 136 -19.89 0.27 13.28
N SER A 137 -20.41 -0.18 12.14
CA SER A 137 -21.85 -0.10 11.86
C SER A 137 -22.69 -0.86 12.88
N ALA A 138 -22.16 -1.97 13.40
CA ALA A 138 -22.81 -2.85 14.37
C ALA A 138 -22.64 -2.40 15.84
N TRP A 139 -21.77 -1.42 16.12
CA TRP A 139 -21.51 -0.99 17.51
C TRP A 139 -22.76 -0.40 18.19
N ALA A 140 -23.04 -0.91 19.39
CA ALA A 140 -24.07 -0.37 20.29
C ALA A 140 -23.49 0.74 21.18
N GLY A 141 -24.35 1.67 21.62
CA GLY A 141 -23.94 2.78 22.50
C GLY A 141 -23.30 3.99 21.79
N TYR A 142 -23.18 3.95 20.46
CA TYR A 142 -22.71 5.07 19.65
C TYR A 142 -23.86 5.81 18.98
N THR A 143 -23.85 7.14 19.08
CA THR A 143 -24.75 8.00 18.31
C THR A 143 -24.40 7.98 16.82
N SER A 144 -25.37 8.32 15.97
CA SER A 144 -25.14 8.45 14.52
C SER A 144 -24.03 9.44 14.18
N ALA A 145 -23.90 10.52 14.97
CA ALA A 145 -22.83 11.51 14.80
C ALA A 145 -21.45 10.92 15.10
N GLN A 146 -21.29 10.18 16.20
CA GLN A 146 -20.03 9.52 16.54
C GLN A 146 -19.64 8.46 15.48
N LYS A 147 -20.61 7.67 14.99
CA LYS A 147 -20.35 6.75 13.88
C LYS A 147 -19.94 7.47 12.60
N SER A 148 -20.55 8.63 12.31
CA SER A 148 -20.17 9.45 11.16
C SER A 148 -18.75 10.00 11.28
N ASP A 149 -18.34 10.43 12.47
CA ASP A 149 -16.95 10.86 12.74
C ASP A 149 -15.96 9.72 12.48
N LEU A 150 -16.27 8.50 12.96
CA LEU A 150 -15.46 7.31 12.69
C LEU A 150 -15.42 6.94 11.21
N TYR A 151 -16.56 6.97 10.51
CA TYR A 151 -16.56 6.74 9.06
C TYR A 151 -15.76 7.79 8.31
N GLY A 152 -15.74 9.03 8.79
CA GLY A 152 -14.87 10.09 8.28
C GLY A 152 -13.37 9.75 8.38
N LEU A 153 -12.99 8.91 9.35
CA LEU A 153 -11.62 8.41 9.50
C LEU A 153 -11.35 7.23 8.56
N TYR A 154 -12.24 6.23 8.50
CA TYR A 154 -11.98 4.96 7.79
C TYR A 154 -12.36 4.95 6.30
N VAL A 155 -13.50 5.54 5.93
CA VAL A 155 -14.03 5.44 4.55
C VAL A 155 -13.12 6.07 3.51
N PRO A 156 -12.46 7.23 3.76
CA PRO A 156 -11.50 7.78 2.79
C PRO A 156 -10.34 6.82 2.47
N TYR A 157 -9.82 6.10 3.47
CA TYR A 157 -8.78 5.08 3.26
C TYR A 157 -9.31 3.91 2.42
N LEU A 158 -10.53 3.44 2.69
CA LEU A 158 -11.16 2.39 1.90
C LEU A 158 -11.35 2.79 0.44
N VAL A 159 -11.82 4.00 0.18
CA VAL A 159 -11.99 4.53 -1.19
C VAL A 159 -10.64 4.61 -1.91
N LEU A 160 -9.61 5.13 -1.23
CA LEU A 160 -8.27 5.23 -1.78
C LEU A 160 -7.69 3.84 -2.08
N ALA A 161 -7.86 2.87 -1.18
CA ALA A 161 -7.41 1.50 -1.37
C ALA A 161 -8.10 0.86 -2.59
N CYS A 162 -9.41 1.00 -2.73
CA CYS A 162 -10.14 0.50 -3.91
C CYS A 162 -9.62 1.13 -5.22
N LEU A 163 -9.36 2.45 -5.22
CA LEU A 163 -8.80 3.16 -6.37
C LEU A 163 -7.40 2.63 -6.72
N MET A 164 -6.53 2.50 -5.73
CA MET A 164 -5.18 1.93 -5.89
C MET A 164 -5.25 0.51 -6.46
N GLY A 165 -6.17 -0.32 -5.95
CA GLY A 165 -6.34 -1.70 -6.38
C GLY A 165 -6.79 -1.84 -7.84
N VAL A 166 -7.76 -1.03 -8.27
CA VAL A 166 -8.22 -1.03 -9.67
C VAL A 166 -7.11 -0.57 -10.62
N ASP A 167 -6.43 0.53 -10.30
CA ASP A 167 -5.31 1.04 -11.10
C ASP A 167 -4.16 0.02 -11.18
N ALA A 168 -3.77 -0.54 -10.03
CA ALA A 168 -2.74 -1.56 -9.93
C ALA A 168 -3.10 -2.81 -10.75
N PHE A 169 -4.34 -3.30 -10.64
CA PHE A 169 -4.82 -4.44 -11.40
C PHE A 169 -4.72 -4.21 -12.91
N VAL A 170 -5.16 -3.05 -13.41
CA VAL A 170 -5.08 -2.70 -14.83
C VAL A 170 -3.62 -2.68 -15.30
N ARG A 171 -2.70 -2.14 -14.50
CA ARG A 171 -1.26 -2.08 -14.83
C ARG A 171 -0.63 -3.47 -14.84
N VAL A 172 -0.87 -4.30 -13.83
CA VAL A 172 -0.37 -5.67 -13.75
C VAL A 172 -0.91 -6.50 -14.91
N LYS A 173 -2.21 -6.45 -15.18
CA LYS A 173 -2.83 -7.12 -16.34
C LYS A 173 -2.15 -6.70 -17.65
N ARG A 174 -1.89 -5.41 -17.85
CA ARG A 174 -1.21 -4.91 -19.05
C ARG A 174 0.22 -5.42 -19.17
N GLN A 175 0.97 -5.49 -18.06
CA GLN A 175 2.33 -6.05 -18.04
C GLN A 175 2.33 -7.52 -18.43
N ILE A 176 1.43 -8.32 -17.85
CA ILE A 176 1.30 -9.75 -18.15
C ILE A 176 0.93 -9.97 -19.62
N LEU A 177 -0.10 -9.29 -20.13
CA LEU A 177 -0.55 -9.45 -21.52
C LEU A 177 0.51 -9.02 -22.55
N ARG A 178 1.34 -8.01 -22.23
CA ARG A 178 2.49 -7.64 -23.07
C ARG A 178 3.58 -8.70 -23.07
N GLY A 179 3.84 -9.31 -21.92
CA GLY A 179 4.81 -10.41 -21.79
C GLY A 179 4.40 -11.66 -22.57
N ILE A 180 3.09 -11.90 -22.74
CA ILE A 180 2.56 -13.04 -23.50
C ILE A 180 2.62 -12.83 -25.03
N ASN A 181 2.59 -11.58 -25.51
CA ASN A 181 2.63 -11.24 -26.94
C ASN A 181 3.94 -10.54 -27.39
N PRO A 182 5.13 -11.13 -27.21
CA PRO A 182 6.38 -10.49 -27.60
C PRO A 182 6.54 -10.37 -29.14
N GLU A 183 5.83 -11.18 -29.93
CA GLU A 183 6.10 -11.36 -31.37
C GLU A 183 5.36 -10.39 -32.31
N LYS A 184 4.30 -9.69 -31.87
CA LYS A 184 3.54 -8.77 -32.74
C LYS A 184 4.13 -7.35 -32.84
N GLY A 185 5.25 -7.08 -32.16
CA GLY A 185 5.88 -5.75 -32.12
C GLY A 185 7.13 -5.58 -32.99
N LYS A 186 7.53 -6.61 -33.76
CA LYS A 186 8.75 -6.59 -34.59
C LYS A 186 8.52 -6.56 -36.10
N THR A 187 7.27 -6.51 -36.55
CA THR A 187 6.92 -6.33 -37.96
C THR A 187 6.02 -5.13 -38.09
N LEU A 188 6.64 -3.98 -38.34
CA LEU A 188 6.21 -2.88 -39.23
C LEU A 188 7.35 -1.86 -39.31
#